data_AF-A0A352E0K6-F1
#
_entry.id   AF-A0A352E0K6-F1
#
_cell.length_a   1.000
_cell.length_b   1.000
_cell.length_c   1.000
_cell.angle_alpha   90.00
_cell.angle_beta   90.00
_cell.angle_gamma   90.00
#
_symmetry.space_group_name_H-M   'P 1'
#
loop_
_entity.id
_entity.type
_entity.pdbx_description
1 polymer ?
#
loop_
_entity_poly.entity_id
_entity_poly.type
_entity_poly.pdbx_seq_one_letter_code
_entity_poly.pdbx_strand_id
1 'polypeptide(L)'
;MSRGTNDRTAAETSCGGPAPPAVHWRIAVLGKASPNFPTVQRLPGALVPPPQPVSRSAESRGTAADEIVRVAVLGSTGSIGRSTLDVIAASPGRFVPHLLAARRSVGPLLEQARRFRPAWVVIVDPDAAATVDATSLPPGTRLAVGDEALDELVADPAIDRVVAAIVGAAGLRSTWAAVAAGRTVALANKETLVMAGPLVMRLAERTGATIIPVDSEHAAIHQALCS
;
A
#
# COMPACT_ATOMS: atom_id res chain seq x y z
N MET A 1 -22.32 -1.69 68.99
CA MET A 1 -22.17 -1.41 67.55
C MET A 1 -20.87 -2.06 67.08
N SER A 2 -20.96 -2.95 66.08
CA SER A 2 -19.93 -3.64 65.26
C SER A 2 -18.68 -4.23 65.94
N ARG A 3 -18.52 -5.57 66.04
CA ARG A 3 -17.97 -6.53 65.03
C ARG A 3 -16.59 -6.09 64.51
N GLY A 4 -15.48 -6.84 64.55
CA GLY A 4 -15.20 -8.27 64.76
C GLY A 4 -14.05 -8.66 63.79
N THR A 5 -13.00 -9.33 64.30
CA THR A 5 -12.07 -10.33 63.67
C THR A 5 -11.82 -10.26 62.14
N ASN A 6 -10.61 -10.45 61.58
CA ASN A 6 -9.70 -11.59 61.80
C ASN A 6 -8.38 -11.46 61.00
N ASP A 7 -7.47 -12.35 61.38
CA ASP A 7 -6.12 -12.69 60.88
C ASP A 7 -6.06 -13.40 59.49
N ARG A 8 -4.83 -13.50 58.95
CA ARG A 8 -4.25 -14.46 57.96
C ARG A 8 -3.88 -14.04 56.52
N THR A 9 -2.57 -14.17 56.24
CA THR A 9 -1.87 -14.77 55.09
C THR A 9 -2.65 -15.31 53.88
N ALA A 10 -2.23 -14.89 52.67
CA ALA A 10 -2.25 -15.64 51.39
C ALA A 10 -1.32 -14.92 50.38
N ALA A 11 -0.18 -15.48 49.97
CA ALA A 11 -0.03 -16.42 48.85
C ALA A 11 -0.23 -15.76 47.47
N GLU A 12 0.90 -15.38 46.84
CA GLU A 12 1.00 -15.13 45.40
C GLU A 12 0.48 -16.35 44.65
N THR A 13 -0.66 -16.17 43.99
CA THR A 13 -1.33 -17.22 43.23
C THR A 13 -1.18 -16.90 41.74
N SER A 14 -0.54 -17.81 41.05
CA SER A 14 -0.55 -17.98 39.59
C SER A 14 -1.98 -18.00 39.07
N CYS A 15 -2.31 -17.12 38.12
CA CYS A 15 -3.40 -17.28 37.14
C CYS A 15 -2.97 -16.55 35.85
N GLY A 16 -2.75 -17.19 34.70
CA GLY A 16 -3.39 -18.40 34.22
C GLY A 16 -4.89 -18.17 33.96
N GLY A 17 -5.23 -17.10 33.23
CA GLY A 17 -6.61 -16.76 32.86
C GLY A 17 -6.85 -16.92 31.36
N PRO A 18 -8.01 -17.44 30.93
CA PRO A 18 -8.26 -17.91 29.58
C PRO A 18 -8.44 -16.78 28.57
N ALA A 19 -8.05 -17.03 27.32
CA ALA A 19 -8.36 -16.18 26.17
C ALA A 19 -9.88 -15.94 26.06
N PRO A 20 -10.32 -14.75 25.62
CA PRO A 20 -11.74 -14.46 25.40
C PRO A 20 -12.33 -15.39 24.33
N PRO A 21 -13.63 -15.73 24.41
CA PRO A 21 -14.22 -16.79 23.60
C PRO A 21 -14.19 -16.47 22.10
N ALA A 22 -13.89 -17.51 21.31
CA ALA A 22 -14.01 -17.49 19.87
C ALA A 22 -15.45 -17.18 19.44
N VAL A 23 -15.62 -16.13 18.62
CA VAL A 23 -16.88 -15.80 17.98
C VAL A 23 -17.17 -16.86 16.91
N HIS A 24 -18.03 -17.82 17.24
CA HIS A 24 -18.54 -18.79 16.28
C HIS A 24 -19.57 -18.12 15.36
N TRP A 25 -19.22 -17.92 14.09
CA TRP A 25 -20.21 -17.67 13.05
C TRP A 25 -20.75 -19.02 12.57
N ARG A 26 -22.04 -19.30 12.80
CA ARG A 26 -22.77 -20.38 12.12
C ARG A 26 -23.45 -19.79 10.89
N ILE A 27 -22.98 -20.14 9.70
CA ILE A 27 -23.75 -19.93 8.47
C ILE A 27 -24.68 -21.13 8.30
N ALA A 28 -25.98 -20.88 8.35
CA ALA A 28 -26.99 -21.84 7.93
C ALA A 28 -26.93 -21.95 6.40
N VAL A 29 -26.55 -23.13 5.90
CA VAL A 29 -26.70 -23.48 4.49
C VAL A 29 -27.95 -24.32 4.36
N LEU A 30 -28.99 -23.77 3.73
CA LEU A 30 -30.16 -24.52 3.30
C LEU A 30 -30.44 -24.22 1.82
N GLY A 31 -30.22 -25.24 1.00
CA GLY A 31 -31.08 -25.52 -0.16
C GLY A 31 -30.61 -25.06 -1.53
N LYS A 32 -29.73 -25.88 -2.15
CA LYS A 32 -29.72 -26.33 -3.55
C LYS A 32 -30.18 -25.38 -4.68
N ALA A 33 -29.29 -25.09 -5.63
CA ALA A 33 -29.18 -25.81 -6.91
C ALA A 33 -28.06 -25.23 -7.80
N SER A 34 -27.23 -26.11 -8.35
CA SER A 34 -26.22 -25.84 -9.40
C SER A 34 -26.90 -25.83 -10.79
N PRO A 35 -26.27 -25.34 -11.89
CA PRO A 35 -25.12 -26.05 -12.48
C PRO A 35 -24.02 -25.18 -13.15
N ASN A 36 -22.83 -25.82 -13.23
CA ASN A 36 -21.73 -25.66 -14.20
C ASN A 36 -20.72 -24.51 -14.08
N PHE A 37 -19.58 -24.82 -13.44
CA PHE A 37 -18.25 -24.34 -13.84
C PHE A 37 -17.29 -25.54 -13.98
N PRO A 38 -16.35 -25.52 -14.93
CA PRO A 38 -15.41 -26.62 -15.15
C PRO A 38 -14.41 -26.77 -13.99
N THR A 39 -14.10 -28.01 -13.63
CA THR A 39 -13.15 -28.38 -12.58
C THR A 39 -11.72 -28.11 -13.02
N VAL A 40 -10.99 -27.29 -12.27
CA VAL A 40 -9.53 -27.10 -12.42
C VAL A 40 -8.80 -28.18 -11.62
N GLN A 41 -8.08 -29.05 -12.32
CA GLN A 41 -7.27 -30.12 -11.73
C GLN A 41 -5.88 -29.59 -11.34
N ARG A 42 -5.45 -29.84 -10.09
CA ARG A 42 -4.08 -29.52 -9.61
C ARG A 42 -3.05 -30.43 -10.28
N LEU A 43 -2.01 -29.84 -10.85
CA LEU A 43 -0.75 -30.53 -11.16
C LEU A 43 0.12 -30.61 -9.87
N PRO A 44 0.82 -31.73 -9.62
CA PRO A 44 1.74 -31.84 -8.50
C PRO A 44 3.12 -31.25 -8.88
N GLY A 45 3.52 -30.18 -8.20
CA GLY A 45 4.84 -29.55 -8.35
C GLY A 45 5.12 -28.62 -7.17
N ALA A 46 6.34 -28.74 -6.62
CA ALA A 46 6.83 -28.22 -5.33
C ALA A 46 6.23 -26.87 -4.84
N LEU A 47 5.70 -26.91 -3.62
CA LEU A 47 5.37 -25.74 -2.81
C LEU A 47 6.67 -25.02 -2.43
N VAL A 48 7.00 -23.93 -3.13
CA VAL A 48 8.02 -22.98 -2.64
C VAL A 48 7.50 -22.42 -1.31
N PRO A 49 8.21 -22.61 -0.18
CA PRO A 49 7.77 -22.05 1.08
C PRO A 49 7.78 -20.51 1.01
N PRO A 50 6.82 -19.84 1.66
CA PRO A 50 6.84 -18.37 1.75
C PRO A 50 8.16 -17.91 2.37
N PRO A 51 8.75 -16.79 1.89
CA PRO A 51 9.96 -16.24 2.48
C PRO A 51 9.73 -15.99 3.97
N GLN A 52 10.57 -16.59 4.80
CA GLN A 52 10.53 -16.42 6.26
C GLN A 52 10.89 -14.96 6.59
N PRO A 53 10.21 -14.32 7.57
CA PRO A 53 10.54 -12.96 7.98
C PRO A 53 11.97 -12.94 8.52
N VAL A 54 12.83 -12.15 7.88
CA VAL A 54 14.20 -11.94 8.36
C VAL A 54 14.11 -11.16 9.68
N SER A 55 14.56 -11.75 10.78
CA SER A 55 14.69 -11.04 12.04
C SER A 55 15.79 -9.99 11.91
N ARG A 56 15.42 -8.71 11.74
CA ARG A 56 16.36 -7.61 11.95
C ARG A 56 16.65 -7.51 13.44
N SER A 57 17.77 -8.10 13.84
CA SER A 57 18.44 -7.85 15.12
C SER A 57 18.58 -6.35 15.32
N ALA A 58 18.25 -5.88 16.52
CA ALA A 58 18.28 -4.48 16.89
C ALA A 58 19.72 -3.94 16.89
N GLU A 59 20.11 -3.26 15.81
CA GLU A 59 21.32 -2.44 15.76
C GLU A 59 20.92 -0.97 15.58
N SER A 60 21.18 -0.22 16.66
CA SER A 60 21.20 1.24 16.83
C SER A 60 20.23 2.09 15.98
N ARG A 61 19.18 2.59 16.64
CA ARG A 61 18.38 3.73 16.16
C ARG A 61 19.26 4.97 16.02
N GLY A 62 19.84 5.15 14.84
CA GLY A 62 20.20 6.47 14.35
C GLY A 62 18.95 7.33 14.26
N THR A 63 19.08 8.61 14.62
CA THR A 63 18.00 9.60 14.73
C THR A 63 17.04 9.56 13.53
N ALA A 64 15.74 9.35 13.79
CA ALA A 64 14.69 9.09 12.79
C ALA A 64 14.33 10.28 11.86
N ALA A 65 15.26 11.20 11.59
CA ALA A 65 15.01 12.46 10.89
C ALA A 65 15.68 12.57 9.51
N ASP A 66 16.46 11.58 9.06
CA ASP A 66 17.35 11.72 7.88
C ASP A 66 17.22 10.61 6.82
N GLU A 67 16.18 9.77 6.87
CA GLU A 67 15.98 8.74 5.83
C GLU A 67 15.19 9.31 4.65
N ILE A 68 15.80 9.27 3.45
CA ILE A 68 15.13 9.65 2.19
C ILE A 68 14.05 8.62 1.89
N VAL A 69 12.81 9.08 1.84
CA VAL A 69 11.64 8.26 1.55
C VAL A 69 11.32 8.33 0.07
N ARG A 70 11.33 7.16 -0.58
CA ARG A 70 11.01 7.00 -2.00
C ARG A 70 9.51 6.78 -2.19
N VAL A 71 8.90 7.67 -2.95
CA VAL A 71 7.45 7.73 -3.11
C VAL A 71 7.05 7.35 -4.53
N ALA A 72 6.13 6.40 -4.65
CA ALA A 72 5.39 6.16 -5.88
C ALA A 72 4.11 6.99 -5.90
N VAL A 73 3.89 7.79 -6.94
CA VAL A 73 2.70 8.62 -7.09
C VAL A 73 1.85 8.09 -8.23
N LEU A 74 0.77 7.38 -7.90
CA LEU A 74 -0.15 6.78 -8.86
C LEU A 74 -1.24 7.78 -9.21
N GLY A 75 -1.35 8.18 -10.48
CA GLY A 75 -2.21 9.28 -10.88
C GLY A 75 -1.57 10.66 -10.64
N SER A 76 -0.27 10.78 -10.92
CA SER A 76 0.54 11.97 -10.64
C SER A 76 0.05 13.25 -11.34
N THR A 77 -0.65 13.10 -12.47
CA THR A 77 -1.20 14.23 -13.24
C THR A 77 -2.57 14.69 -12.75
N GLY A 78 -3.21 13.94 -11.85
CA GLY A 78 -4.48 14.31 -11.22
C GLY A 78 -4.32 15.43 -10.19
N SER A 79 -5.43 15.86 -9.58
CA SER A 79 -5.41 16.90 -8.53
C SER A 79 -4.54 16.48 -7.34
N ILE A 80 -4.83 15.34 -6.74
CA ILE A 80 -4.09 14.79 -5.59
C ILE A 80 -2.63 14.49 -5.96
N GLY A 81 -2.38 13.92 -7.14
CA GLY A 81 -1.03 13.64 -7.61
C GLY A 81 -0.16 14.90 -7.72
N ARG A 82 -0.70 15.98 -8.28
CA ARG A 82 0.00 17.28 -8.36
C ARG A 82 0.23 17.88 -6.98
N SER A 83 -0.79 17.90 -6.12
CA SER A 83 -0.65 18.35 -4.72
C SER A 83 0.41 17.54 -3.97
N THR A 84 0.51 16.23 -4.22
CA THR A 84 1.55 15.37 -3.64
C THR A 84 2.94 15.80 -4.10
N LEU A 85 3.11 16.06 -5.39
CA LEU A 85 4.39 16.52 -5.93
C LEU A 85 4.77 17.91 -5.43
N ASP A 86 3.80 18.78 -5.16
CA ASP A 86 4.06 20.09 -4.55
C ASP A 86 4.54 19.95 -3.10
N VAL A 87 3.93 19.05 -2.32
CA VAL A 87 4.39 18.70 -0.97
C VAL A 87 5.81 18.11 -0.99
N ILE A 88 6.08 17.21 -1.95
CA ILE A 88 7.43 16.64 -2.13
C ILE A 88 8.44 17.73 -2.47
N ALA A 89 8.11 18.64 -3.39
CA ALA A 89 8.98 19.74 -3.77
C ALA A 89 9.25 20.74 -2.62
N ALA A 90 8.28 20.90 -1.71
CA ALA A 90 8.42 21.73 -0.52
C ALA A 90 9.17 21.04 0.63
N SER A 91 9.46 19.74 0.50
CA SER A 91 10.17 18.96 1.52
C SER A 91 11.66 18.89 1.15
N PRO A 92 12.60 19.25 2.05
CA PRO A 92 14.01 19.43 1.74
C PRO A 92 14.75 18.10 1.48
N GLY A 93 14.44 17.43 0.37
CA GLY A 93 15.02 16.14 -0.04
C GLY A 93 14.51 14.92 0.73
N ARG A 94 13.66 15.11 1.75
CA ARG A 94 13.09 14.01 2.56
C ARG A 94 12.24 13.04 1.75
N PHE A 95 11.52 13.55 0.76
CA PHE A 95 10.70 12.74 -0.14
C PHE A 95 11.26 12.84 -1.56
N VAL A 96 11.40 11.71 -2.23
CA VAL A 96 11.86 11.66 -3.62
C VAL A 96 10.88 10.83 -4.43
N PRO A 97 10.30 11.38 -5.52
CA PRO A 97 9.46 10.58 -6.40
C PRO A 97 10.32 9.51 -7.08
N HIS A 98 10.00 8.25 -6.85
CA HIS A 98 10.68 7.11 -7.46
C HIS A 98 9.93 6.59 -8.69
N LEU A 99 8.60 6.64 -8.63
CA LEU A 99 7.69 6.19 -9.68
C LEU A 99 6.59 7.23 -9.88
N LEU A 100 6.36 7.68 -11.11
CA LEU A 100 5.22 8.52 -11.49
C LEU A 100 4.36 7.79 -12.52
N ALA A 101 3.05 7.69 -12.27
CA ALA A 101 2.14 7.02 -13.19
C ALA A 101 0.98 7.91 -13.62
N ALA A 102 0.64 7.87 -14.91
CA ALA A 102 -0.58 8.44 -15.45
C ALA A 102 -1.20 7.53 -16.51
N ARG A 103 -2.49 7.74 -16.80
CA ARG A 103 -3.18 6.92 -17.82
C ARG A 103 -2.88 7.39 -19.24
N ARG A 104 -3.32 8.59 -19.59
CA ARG A 104 -3.17 9.18 -20.95
C ARG A 104 -2.54 10.59 -20.96
N SER A 105 -2.30 11.19 -19.80
CA SER A 105 -1.80 12.57 -19.68
C SER A 105 -0.28 12.63 -19.87
N VAL A 106 0.19 12.30 -21.07
CA VAL A 106 1.62 12.15 -21.40
C VAL A 106 2.40 13.44 -21.20
N GLY A 107 1.94 14.56 -21.77
CA GLY A 107 2.65 15.85 -21.67
C GLY A 107 2.95 16.27 -20.22
N PRO A 108 1.92 16.40 -19.35
CA PRO A 108 2.13 16.71 -17.94
C PRO A 108 3.01 15.70 -17.21
N LEU A 109 2.90 14.40 -17.55
CA LEU A 109 3.75 13.37 -16.94
C LEU A 109 5.23 13.54 -17.32
N LEU A 110 5.53 13.89 -18.58
CA LEU A 110 6.90 14.15 -19.02
C LEU A 110 7.47 15.43 -18.39
N GLU A 111 6.66 16.47 -18.20
CA GLU A 111 7.06 17.67 -17.45
C GLU A 111 7.42 17.33 -16.00
N GLN A 112 6.58 16.54 -15.34
CA GLN A 112 6.86 16.04 -13.99
C GLN A 112 8.13 15.18 -13.96
N ALA A 113 8.33 14.30 -14.95
CA ALA A 113 9.53 13.48 -15.05
C ALA A 113 10.79 14.34 -15.17
N ARG A 114 10.80 15.38 -16.02
CA ARG A 114 11.95 16.30 -16.15
C ARG A 114 12.25 17.06 -14.87
N ARG A 115 11.21 17.48 -14.14
CA ARG A 115 11.33 18.20 -12.87
C ARG A 115 11.89 17.33 -11.75
N PHE A 116 11.36 16.12 -11.59
CA PHE A 116 11.63 15.28 -10.41
C PHE A 116 12.62 14.14 -10.67
N ARG A 117 12.89 13.79 -11.93
CA ARG A 117 13.79 12.72 -12.39
C ARG A 117 13.56 11.39 -11.64
N PRO A 118 12.32 10.85 -11.66
CA PRO A 118 12.03 9.57 -11.03
C PRO A 118 12.80 8.43 -11.74
N ALA A 119 13.01 7.31 -11.05
CA ALA A 119 13.58 6.12 -11.70
C ALA A 119 12.64 5.57 -12.77
N TRP A 120 11.34 5.66 -12.53
CA TRP A 120 10.31 5.09 -13.39
C TRP A 120 9.18 6.08 -13.70
N VAL A 121 8.74 6.03 -14.95
CA VAL A 121 7.49 6.64 -15.41
C VAL A 121 6.63 5.53 -16.01
N VAL A 122 5.36 5.47 -15.63
CA VAL A 122 4.40 4.52 -16.18
C VAL A 122 3.30 5.24 -16.93
N ILE A 123 3.07 4.84 -18.17
CA ILE A 123 1.89 5.21 -18.94
C ILE A 123 1.01 3.97 -19.08
N VAL A 124 -0.16 4.01 -18.45
CA VAL A 124 -1.03 2.82 -18.41
C VAL A 124 -1.63 2.51 -19.78
N ASP A 125 -1.97 3.54 -20.57
CA ASP A 125 -2.57 3.35 -21.89
C ASP A 125 -1.48 3.15 -22.97
N PRO A 126 -1.41 1.97 -23.63
CA PRO A 126 -0.38 1.69 -24.63
C PRO A 126 -0.43 2.63 -25.84
N ASP A 127 -1.60 3.08 -26.26
CA ASP A 127 -1.75 3.98 -27.41
C ASP A 127 -1.19 5.36 -27.07
N ALA A 128 -1.42 5.82 -25.84
CA ALA A 128 -0.80 7.05 -25.35
C ALA A 128 0.72 6.90 -25.22
N ALA A 129 1.20 5.75 -24.75
CA ALA A 129 2.62 5.46 -24.61
C ALA A 129 3.37 5.42 -25.95
N ALA A 130 2.72 4.94 -27.02
CA ALA A 130 3.28 4.90 -28.36
C ALA A 130 3.64 6.29 -28.92
N THR A 131 3.08 7.36 -28.36
CA THR A 131 3.41 8.75 -28.73
C THR A 131 4.67 9.29 -28.06
N VAL A 132 5.26 8.54 -27.11
CA VAL A 132 6.42 8.98 -26.33
C VAL A 132 7.71 8.64 -27.07
N ASP A 133 8.48 9.68 -27.38
CA ASP A 133 9.87 9.52 -27.78
C ASP A 133 10.74 9.19 -26.56
N ALA A 134 11.57 8.15 -26.64
CA ALA A 134 12.52 7.78 -25.59
C ALA A 134 13.48 8.93 -25.23
N THR A 135 13.80 9.82 -26.17
CA THR A 135 14.64 11.01 -25.92
C THR A 135 13.96 12.07 -25.06
N SER A 136 12.64 11.99 -24.89
CA SER A 136 11.85 12.97 -24.15
C SER A 136 11.95 12.81 -22.63
N LEU A 137 12.47 11.66 -22.16
CA LEU A 137 12.68 11.34 -20.75
C LEU A 137 14.07 11.80 -20.28
N PRO A 138 14.19 12.28 -19.02
CA PRO A 138 15.48 12.69 -18.50
C PRO A 138 16.40 11.47 -18.27
N PRO A 139 17.72 11.66 -18.24
CA PRO A 139 18.68 10.59 -17.99
C PRO A 139 18.38 9.86 -16.67
N GLY A 140 18.39 8.52 -16.72
CA GLY A 140 18.11 7.67 -15.56
C GLY A 140 16.63 7.33 -15.34
N THR A 141 15.70 7.98 -16.05
CA THR A 141 14.27 7.63 -16.01
C THR A 141 13.93 6.62 -17.10
N ARG A 142 13.22 5.55 -16.73
CA ARG A 142 12.75 4.51 -17.65
C ARG A 142 11.23 4.57 -17.83
N LEU A 143 10.77 4.32 -19.05
CA LEU A 143 9.35 4.17 -19.35
C LEU A 143 8.90 2.71 -19.17
N ALA A 144 7.80 2.52 -18.48
CA ALA A 144 7.04 1.28 -18.42
C ALA A 144 5.61 1.54 -18.91
N VAL A 145 4.95 0.51 -19.45
CA VAL A 145 3.66 0.65 -20.12
C VAL A 145 2.69 -0.43 -19.64
N GLY A 146 1.44 -0.04 -19.41
CA GLY A 146 0.37 -0.96 -19.02
C GLY A 146 0.13 -1.07 -17.52
N ASP A 147 -1.01 -1.67 -17.17
CA ASP A 147 -1.40 -1.91 -15.78
C ASP A 147 -0.50 -2.97 -15.11
N GLU A 148 -0.07 -4.01 -15.84
CA GLU A 148 0.84 -5.05 -15.33
C GLU A 148 2.15 -4.46 -14.85
N ALA A 149 2.75 -3.59 -15.67
CA ALA A 149 4.01 -2.95 -15.32
C ALA A 149 3.84 -1.99 -14.14
N LEU A 150 2.69 -1.32 -14.02
CA LEU A 150 2.38 -0.51 -12.85
C LEU A 150 2.39 -1.36 -11.57
N ASP A 151 1.70 -2.51 -11.60
CA ASP A 151 1.52 -3.39 -10.45
C ASP A 151 2.83 -4.04 -10.00
N GLU A 152 3.67 -4.44 -10.95
CA GLU A 152 5.01 -4.96 -10.67
C GLU A 152 5.90 -3.89 -10.05
N LEU A 153 5.90 -2.68 -10.62
CA LEU A 153 6.77 -1.59 -10.15
C LEU A 153 6.35 -1.08 -8.77
N VAL A 154 5.05 -0.99 -8.44
CA VAL A 154 4.63 -0.56 -7.09
C VAL A 154 5.01 -1.55 -6.00
N ALA A 155 5.28 -2.80 -6.37
CA ALA A 155 5.76 -3.82 -5.45
C ALA A 155 7.29 -3.75 -5.23
N ASP A 156 8.03 -2.91 -5.96
CA ASP A 156 9.49 -2.81 -5.89
C ASP A 156 9.98 -2.47 -4.46
N PRO A 157 10.92 -3.24 -3.88
CA PRO A 157 11.59 -2.95 -2.61
C PRO A 157 12.17 -1.55 -2.48
N ALA A 158 12.51 -0.90 -3.58
CA ALA A 158 13.00 0.47 -3.60
C ALA A 158 11.92 1.51 -3.30
N ILE A 159 10.63 1.17 -3.29
CA ILE A 159 9.54 2.09 -2.96
C ILE A 159 9.16 1.91 -1.48
N ASP A 160 9.17 3.00 -0.73
CA ASP A 160 8.79 2.99 0.68
C ASP A 160 7.30 3.28 0.85
N ARG A 161 6.80 4.25 0.06
CA ARG A 161 5.42 4.73 0.16
C ARG A 161 4.76 4.83 -1.20
N VAL A 162 3.47 4.51 -1.25
CA VAL A 162 2.64 4.61 -2.43
C VAL A 162 1.51 5.59 -2.17
N VAL A 163 1.39 6.62 -2.99
CA VAL A 163 0.23 7.52 -3.02
C VAL A 163 -0.73 7.04 -4.10
N ALA A 164 -1.80 6.40 -3.67
CA ALA A 164 -2.86 5.88 -4.53
C ALA A 164 -3.89 6.99 -4.83
N ALA A 165 -3.62 7.77 -5.88
CA ALA A 165 -4.45 8.88 -6.35
C ALA A 165 -5.18 8.61 -7.69
N ILE A 166 -5.18 7.36 -8.15
CA ILE A 166 -6.01 6.92 -9.30
C ILE A 166 -7.47 6.86 -8.85
N VAL A 167 -8.34 7.54 -9.59
CA VAL A 167 -9.79 7.65 -9.32
C VAL A 167 -10.52 6.36 -9.75
N GLY A 168 -11.60 6.00 -9.05
CA GLY A 168 -12.45 4.86 -9.42
C GLY A 168 -11.84 3.49 -9.14
N ALA A 169 -12.50 2.46 -9.66
CA ALA A 169 -12.06 1.06 -9.52
C ALA A 169 -10.71 0.78 -10.22
N ALA A 170 -10.28 1.62 -11.15
CA ALA A 170 -9.02 1.46 -11.89
C ALA A 170 -7.79 1.45 -10.96
N GLY A 171 -7.85 2.14 -9.83
CA GLY A 171 -6.75 2.17 -8.85
C GLY A 171 -6.67 0.93 -7.94
N LEU A 172 -7.68 0.04 -7.96
CA LEU A 172 -7.77 -1.06 -7.01
C LEU A 172 -6.64 -2.09 -7.20
N ARG A 173 -6.28 -2.41 -8.44
CA ARG A 173 -5.27 -3.46 -8.72
C ARG A 173 -3.88 -3.04 -8.25
N SER A 174 -3.46 -1.82 -8.57
CA SER A 174 -2.17 -1.26 -8.12
C SER A 174 -2.14 -0.98 -6.62
N THR A 175 -3.27 -0.57 -6.04
CA THR A 175 -3.41 -0.48 -4.57
C THR A 175 -3.25 -1.85 -3.92
N TRP A 176 -3.91 -2.88 -4.46
CA TRP A 176 -3.78 -4.25 -3.97
C TRP A 176 -2.35 -4.76 -4.07
N ALA A 177 -1.66 -4.51 -5.19
CA ALA A 177 -0.27 -4.90 -5.38
C ALA A 177 0.67 -4.23 -4.36
N ALA A 178 0.49 -2.93 -4.10
CA ALA A 178 1.25 -2.20 -3.10
C ALA A 178 1.01 -2.76 -1.67
N VAL A 179 -0.25 -3.01 -1.30
CA VAL A 179 -0.58 -3.61 0.00
C VAL A 179 -0.06 -5.05 0.09
N ALA A 180 -0.18 -5.84 -0.98
CA ALA A 180 0.34 -7.21 -1.03
C ALA A 180 1.87 -7.26 -0.80
N ALA A 181 2.58 -6.22 -1.25
CA ALA A 181 4.01 -6.05 -1.05
C ALA A 181 4.41 -5.45 0.32
N GLY A 182 3.46 -5.22 1.22
CA GLY A 182 3.74 -4.69 2.56
C GLY A 182 4.05 -3.19 2.59
N ARG A 183 3.70 -2.43 1.54
CA ARG A 183 4.02 -0.99 1.43
C ARG A 183 3.15 -0.13 2.34
N THR A 184 3.65 1.05 2.67
CA THR A 184 2.82 2.11 3.24
C THR A 184 2.04 2.78 2.10
N VAL A 185 0.71 2.69 2.14
CA VAL A 185 -0.18 3.18 1.09
C VAL A 185 -1.02 4.34 1.60
N ALA A 186 -0.74 5.53 1.10
CA ALA A 186 -1.56 6.72 1.26
C ALA A 186 -2.71 6.68 0.25
N LEU A 187 -3.92 6.36 0.74
CA LEU A 187 -5.08 6.08 -0.09
C LEU A 187 -5.99 7.29 -0.18
N ALA A 188 -5.94 8.00 -1.32
CA ALA A 188 -6.77 9.17 -1.57
C ALA A 188 -8.11 8.85 -2.25
N ASN A 189 -8.24 7.63 -2.78
CA ASN A 189 -9.45 7.18 -3.44
C ASN A 189 -10.43 6.54 -2.44
N LYS A 190 -11.44 7.32 -2.02
CA LYS A 190 -12.50 6.87 -1.10
C LYS A 190 -13.32 5.71 -1.66
N GLU A 191 -13.50 5.63 -2.99
CA GLU A 191 -14.31 4.59 -3.64
C GLU A 191 -13.67 3.20 -3.50
N THR A 192 -12.34 3.12 -3.50
CA THR A 192 -11.59 1.87 -3.29
C THR A 192 -11.84 1.28 -1.90
N LEU A 193 -11.93 2.12 -0.86
CA LEU A 193 -12.28 1.67 0.50
C LEU A 193 -13.74 1.27 0.61
N VAL A 194 -14.64 1.97 -0.07
CA VAL A 194 -16.07 1.64 -0.04
C VAL A 194 -16.34 0.27 -0.66
N MET A 195 -15.68 -0.05 -1.77
CA MET A 195 -15.94 -1.29 -2.52
C MET A 195 -15.14 -2.50 -2.02
N ALA A 196 -13.88 -2.30 -1.64
CA ALA A 196 -12.95 -3.38 -1.31
C ALA A 196 -12.34 -3.24 0.09
N GLY A 197 -12.79 -2.29 0.90
CA GLY A 197 -12.22 -1.95 2.21
C GLY A 197 -11.94 -3.17 3.10
N PRO A 198 -12.91 -4.06 3.38
CA PRO A 198 -12.66 -5.22 4.24
C PRO A 198 -11.59 -6.18 3.69
N LEU A 199 -11.48 -6.32 2.37
CA LEU A 199 -10.49 -7.19 1.74
C LEU A 199 -9.09 -6.56 1.79
N VAL A 200 -9.00 -5.27 1.51
CA VAL A 200 -7.74 -4.50 1.53
C VAL A 200 -7.20 -4.39 2.95
N MET A 201 -8.05 -4.15 3.96
CA MET A 201 -7.64 -4.11 5.37
C MET A 201 -7.14 -5.47 5.85
N ARG A 202 -7.84 -6.57 5.53
CA ARG A 202 -7.36 -7.93 5.85
C ARG A 202 -6.03 -8.26 5.15
N LEU A 203 -5.83 -7.77 3.93
CA LEU A 203 -4.57 -7.96 3.24
C LEU A 203 -3.45 -7.18 3.94
N ALA A 204 -3.72 -5.94 4.36
CA ALA A 204 -2.75 -5.12 5.08
C ALA A 204 -2.32 -5.77 6.40
N GLU A 205 -3.28 -6.27 7.19
CA GLU A 205 -3.01 -7.03 8.42
C GLU A 205 -2.11 -8.25 8.16
N ARG A 206 -2.34 -8.97 7.06
CA ARG A 206 -1.57 -10.18 6.71
C ARG A 206 -0.17 -9.89 6.19
N THR A 207 0.06 -8.72 5.62
CA THR A 207 1.30 -8.37 4.90
C THR A 207 2.16 -7.38 5.68
N GLY A 208 1.61 -6.77 6.73
CA GLY A 208 2.27 -5.69 7.47
C GLY A 208 2.22 -4.34 6.75
N ALA A 209 1.47 -4.23 5.65
CA ALA A 209 1.25 -2.95 4.99
C ALA A 209 0.52 -1.97 5.90
N THR A 210 0.85 -0.69 5.77
CA THR A 210 0.17 0.40 6.49
C THR A 210 -0.72 1.15 5.52
N ILE A 211 -2.00 1.32 5.85
CA ILE A 211 -2.93 2.11 5.03
C ILE A 211 -3.20 3.43 5.72
N ILE A 212 -2.92 4.53 5.03
CA ILE A 212 -3.14 5.89 5.51
C ILE A 212 -4.26 6.51 4.68
N PRO A 213 -5.45 6.76 5.24
CA PRO A 213 -6.53 7.41 4.52
C PRO A 213 -6.15 8.88 4.27
N VAL A 214 -6.25 9.33 3.02
CA VAL A 214 -6.02 10.73 2.63
C VAL A 214 -7.37 11.32 2.22
N ASP A 215 -7.87 12.27 3.02
CA ASP A 215 -9.00 13.12 2.63
C ASP A 215 -8.51 14.38 1.89
N SER A 216 -9.41 15.11 1.23
CA SER A 216 -9.23 16.10 0.16
C SER A 216 -8.42 17.37 0.45
N GLU A 217 -7.44 17.36 1.36
CA GLU A 217 -6.60 18.51 1.70
C GLU A 217 -5.10 18.20 1.60
N HIS A 218 -4.31 19.23 1.26
CA HIS A 218 -2.84 19.17 1.24
C HIS A 218 -2.25 18.67 2.57
N ALA A 219 -2.92 18.95 3.69
CA ALA A 219 -2.53 18.52 5.03
C ALA A 219 -2.55 16.99 5.19
N ALA A 220 -3.51 16.30 4.59
CA ALA A 220 -3.64 14.85 4.68
C ALA A 220 -2.51 14.12 3.92
N ILE A 221 -2.07 14.68 2.79
CA ILE A 221 -0.94 14.13 2.03
C ILE A 221 0.36 14.31 2.81
N HIS A 222 0.62 15.50 3.36
CA HIS A 222 1.82 15.75 4.16
C HIS A 222 1.86 14.84 5.40
N GLN A 223 0.73 14.67 6.10
CA GLN A 223 0.64 13.73 7.22
C GLN A 223 0.91 12.29 6.77
N ALA A 224 0.36 11.86 5.64
CA ALA A 224 0.56 10.51 5.12
C ALA A 224 1.99 10.24 4.61
N LEU A 225 2.70 11.29 4.19
CA LEU A 225 4.12 11.20 3.87
C LEU A 225 5.02 11.28 5.11
N CYS A 226 4.56 11.87 6.22
CA CYS A 226 5.37 12.03 7.43
C CYS A 226 5.18 10.94 8.49
N SER A 227 4.05 10.20 8.49
CA SER A 227 3.69 9.18 9.49
C SER A 227 4.44 7.88 9.31
#